data_AF-A0A1M5DTX5-F1
#
_entry.id   AF-A0A1M5DTX5-F1
#
_cell.length_a   1.000
_cell.length_b   1.000
_cell.length_c   1.000
_cell.angle_alpha   90.00
_cell.angle_beta   90.00
_cell.angle_gamma   90.00
#
_symmetry.space_group_name_H-M   'P 1'
#
loop_
_entity.id
_entity.type
_entity.pdbx_description
1 polymer ?
#
loop_
_entity_poly.entity_id
_entity_poly.type
_entity_poly.pdbx_seq_one_letter_code
_entity_poly.pdbx_strand_id
1 'polypeptide(L)'
;MGYSGMPLDMITMIVMTMILGIAVDDTIHMNNHIKYGFERTGSYRQALLLSYREIGKTMGMTTFILCAMFLVFIFSPMGALHNVGLLSIVGLGAALLADYTLTTALVYLSKPYGKG
;
A
#
# COMPACT_ATOMS: atom_id res chain seq x y z
N MET A 1 4.82 -12.98 -10.47
CA MET A 1 5.33 -13.01 -11.85
C MET A 1 6.61 -13.83 -11.97
N GLY A 2 7.74 -13.39 -11.40
CA GLY A 2 9.03 -14.10 -11.57
C GLY A 2 9.02 -15.55 -11.09
N TYR A 3 8.47 -15.80 -9.90
CA TYR A 3 8.31 -17.18 -9.39
C TYR A 3 7.22 -17.98 -10.11
N SER A 4 6.18 -17.31 -10.62
CA SER A 4 4.98 -17.93 -11.20
C SER A 4 5.07 -18.13 -12.72
N GLY A 5 6.20 -17.77 -13.36
CA GLY A 5 6.39 -17.87 -14.81
C GLY A 5 5.43 -17.01 -15.66
N MET A 6 4.77 -16.01 -15.06
CA MET A 6 3.82 -15.16 -15.81
C MET A 6 4.57 -14.24 -16.76
N PRO A 7 4.20 -14.21 -18.06
CA PRO A 7 4.85 -13.35 -19.04
C PRO A 7 4.57 -11.88 -18.74
N LEU A 8 5.57 -11.04 -19.01
CA LEU A 8 5.47 -9.60 -18.88
C LEU A 8 5.03 -9.04 -20.23
N ASP A 9 3.78 -8.63 -20.31
CA ASP A 9 3.09 -8.13 -21.50
C ASP A 9 2.58 -6.70 -21.30
N MET A 10 1.99 -6.10 -22.34
CA MET A 10 1.53 -4.71 -22.27
C MET A 10 0.48 -4.47 -21.18
N ILE A 11 -0.44 -5.43 -20.96
CA ILE A 11 -1.51 -5.31 -19.97
C ILE A 11 -0.92 -5.36 -18.55
N THR A 12 -0.06 -6.34 -18.29
CA THR A 12 0.60 -6.48 -16.97
C THR A 12 1.53 -5.31 -16.65
N MET A 13 2.18 -4.69 -17.63
CA MET A 13 2.94 -3.45 -17.43
C MET A 13 2.07 -2.27 -16.98
N ILE A 14 0.89 -2.12 -17.59
CA ILE A 14 -0.08 -1.07 -17.21
C ILE A 14 -0.54 -1.30 -15.76
N VAL A 15 -0.88 -2.55 -15.41
CA VAL A 15 -1.28 -2.92 -14.05
C VAL A 15 -0.18 -2.62 -13.03
N MET A 16 1.08 -2.94 -13.34
CA MET A 16 2.20 -2.65 -12.43
C MET A 16 2.36 -1.15 -12.18
N THR A 17 2.23 -0.33 -13.22
CA THR A 17 2.30 1.13 -13.10
C THR A 17 1.15 1.67 -12.25
N MET A 18 -0.05 1.13 -12.44
CA MET A 18 -1.23 1.49 -11.64
C MET A 18 -1.06 1.10 -10.16
N ILE A 19 -0.63 -0.13 -9.87
CA ILE A 19 -0.38 -0.59 -8.48
C ILE A 19 0.66 0.32 -7.81
N LEU A 20 1.74 0.66 -8.52
CA LEU A 20 2.75 1.57 -8.00
C LEU A 20 2.16 2.93 -7.63
N GLY A 21 1.33 3.52 -8.50
CA GLY A 21 0.69 4.81 -8.23
C GLY A 21 -0.21 4.79 -6.99
N ILE A 22 -1.00 3.73 -6.83
CA ILE A 22 -1.88 3.56 -5.66
C ILE A 22 -1.04 3.35 -4.40
N ALA A 23 -0.03 2.48 -4.45
CA ALA A 23 0.85 2.20 -3.32
C ALA A 23 1.58 3.47 -2.83
N VAL A 24 2.07 4.29 -3.75
CA VAL A 24 2.77 5.54 -3.41
C VAL A 24 1.81 6.55 -2.76
N ASP A 25 0.55 6.64 -3.22
CA ASP A 25 -0.45 7.51 -2.59
C ASP A 25 -0.74 7.10 -1.13
N ASP A 26 -0.89 5.79 -0.89
CA ASP A 26 -1.05 5.20 0.44
C ASP A 26 0.15 5.53 1.36
N THR A 27 1.38 5.33 0.87
CA THR A 27 2.60 5.70 1.62
C THR A 27 2.63 7.19 1.95
N ILE A 28 2.27 8.07 1.01
CA ILE A 28 2.23 9.53 1.23
C ILE A 28 1.22 9.87 2.32
N HIS A 29 0.02 9.27 2.28
CA HIS A 29 -1.03 9.50 3.28
C HIS A 29 -0.58 9.09 4.68
N MET A 30 0.03 7.90 4.81
CA MET A 30 0.57 7.44 6.10
C MET A 30 1.69 8.34 6.60
N ASN A 31 2.67 8.65 5.75
CA ASN A 31 3.84 9.45 6.12
C ASN A 31 3.47 10.88 6.56
N ASN A 32 2.53 11.51 5.83
CA ASN A 32 2.02 12.82 6.20
C ASN A 32 1.33 12.79 7.56
N HIS A 33 0.47 11.79 7.84
CA HIS A 33 -0.17 11.67 9.15
C HIS A 33 0.84 11.43 10.27
N ILE A 34 1.91 10.67 10.02
CA ILE A 34 2.96 10.45 11.04
C ILE A 34 3.70 11.77 11.29
N LYS A 35 4.03 12.53 10.25
CA LYS A 35 4.64 13.85 10.38
C LYS A 35 3.74 14.80 11.19
N TYR A 36 2.46 14.92 10.85
CA TYR A 36 1.52 15.75 11.60
C TYR A 36 1.35 15.29 13.05
N GLY A 37 1.30 13.97 13.28
CA GLY A 37 1.26 13.40 14.62
C GLY A 37 2.51 13.74 15.43
N PHE A 38 3.69 13.74 14.79
CA PHE A 38 4.95 14.10 15.41
C PHE A 38 5.01 15.59 15.75
N GLU A 39 4.61 16.46 14.83
CA GLU A 39 4.56 17.91 15.06
C GLU A 39 3.63 18.29 16.23
N ARG A 40 2.59 17.49 16.49
CA ARG A 40 1.65 17.72 17.61
C ARG A 40 2.10 17.11 18.94
N THR A 41 2.82 15.99 18.92
CA THR A 41 3.14 15.21 20.14
C THR A 41 4.61 15.26 20.54
N GLY A 42 5.50 15.61 19.61
CA GLY A 42 6.95 15.54 19.78
C GLY A 42 7.51 14.12 19.96
N SER A 43 6.68 13.08 19.84
CA SER A 43 7.08 11.69 20.10
C SER A 43 6.70 10.77 18.95
N TYR A 44 7.69 10.11 18.34
CA TYR A 44 7.46 9.16 17.25
C TYR A 44 6.47 8.05 17.61
N ARG A 45 6.51 7.57 18.85
CA ARG A 45 5.60 6.50 19.30
C ARG A 45 4.15 6.97 19.34
N GLN A 46 3.90 8.18 19.83
CA GLN A 46 2.55 8.75 19.88
C GLN A 46 2.06 9.12 18.47
N ALA A 47 2.95 9.69 17.65
CA ALA A 47 2.68 10.00 16.26
C ALA A 47 2.21 8.77 15.48
N LEU A 48 2.97 7.67 15.54
CA LEU A 48 2.61 6.41 14.88
C LEU A 48 1.24 5.91 15.36
N LEU A 49 1.01 5.85 16.68
CA LEU A 49 -0.26 5.37 17.23
C LEU A 49 -1.46 6.21 16.76
N LEU A 50 -1.29 7.53 16.69
CA LEU A 50 -2.31 8.44 16.19
C LEU A 50 -2.58 8.18 14.71
N SER A 51 -1.54 8.04 13.88
CA SER A 51 -1.68 7.78 12.44
C SER A 51 -2.39 6.45 12.16
N TYR A 52 -2.04 5.36 12.86
CA TYR A 52 -2.76 4.09 12.70
C TYR A 52 -4.25 4.21 13.04
N ARG A 53 -4.57 5.01 14.07
CA ARG A 53 -5.96 5.19 14.52
C ARG A 53 -6.78 6.05 13.56
N GLU A 54 -6.18 7.09 12.99
CA GLU A 54 -6.86 8.04 12.11
C GLU A 54 -6.90 7.57 10.66
N ILE A 55 -5.75 7.29 10.04
CA ILE A 55 -5.66 6.97 8.62
C ILE A 55 -5.50 5.47 8.36
N GLY A 56 -4.94 4.72 9.31
CA GLY A 56 -4.69 3.28 9.14
C GLY A 56 -5.95 2.51 8.75
N LYS A 57 -7.05 2.65 9.50
CA LYS A 57 -8.32 1.97 9.17
C LYS A 57 -8.86 2.37 7.79
N THR A 58 -8.74 3.64 7.42
CA THR A 58 -9.21 4.17 6.13
C THR A 58 -8.44 3.54 4.98
N MET A 59 -7.11 3.50 5.04
CA MET A 59 -6.27 2.86 4.04
C MET A 59 -6.59 1.37 3.89
N GLY A 60 -6.76 0.66 5.01
CA GLY A 60 -7.13 -0.76 4.96
C GLY A 60 -8.48 -1.00 4.28
N MET A 61 -9.43 -0.09 4.47
CA MET A 61 -10.75 -0.17 3.85
C MET A 61 -10.69 0.16 2.35
N THR A 62 -9.92 1.16 1.92
CA THR A 62 -9.76 1.48 0.49
C THR A 62 -9.05 0.34 -0.26
N THR A 63 -7.95 -0.21 0.29
CA THR A 63 -7.27 -1.36 -0.29
C THR A 63 -8.20 -2.57 -0.38
N PHE A 64 -9.01 -2.83 0.65
CA PHE A 64 -9.98 -3.93 0.64
C PHE A 64 -11.03 -3.75 -0.46
N ILE A 65 -11.59 -2.54 -0.62
CA ILE A 65 -12.55 -2.24 -1.69
C ILE A 65 -11.90 -2.46 -3.06
N LEU A 66 -10.66 -1.98 -3.27
CA LEU A 66 -9.93 -2.20 -4.52
C LEU A 66 -9.69 -3.70 -4.78
N CYS A 67 -9.27 -4.45 -3.77
CA CYS A 67 -9.08 -5.90 -3.89
C CYS A 67 -10.39 -6.60 -4.28
N ALA A 68 -11.52 -6.22 -3.67
CA ALA A 68 -12.83 -6.76 -4.01
C ALA A 68 -13.25 -6.42 -5.46
N MET A 69 -12.92 -5.22 -5.95
CA MET A 69 -13.14 -4.85 -7.36
C MET A 69 -12.31 -5.72 -8.31
N PHE A 70 -11.02 -5.92 -8.02
CA PHE A 70 -10.14 -6.75 -8.85
C PHE A 70 -10.43 -8.26 -8.75
N LEU A 71 -11.08 -8.71 -7.67
CA LEU A 71 -11.46 -10.10 -7.46
C LEU A 71 -12.37 -10.62 -8.57
N VAL A 72 -13.24 -9.77 -9.12
CA VAL A 72 -14.14 -10.14 -10.21
C VAL A 72 -13.36 -10.59 -11.46
N PHE A 73 -12.17 -10.03 -11.71
CA PHE A 73 -11.36 -10.41 -12.87
C PHE A 73 -10.72 -11.78 -12.78
N ILE A 74 -10.54 -12.33 -11.57
CA ILE A 74 -10.02 -13.69 -11.38
C ILE A 74 -10.97 -14.73 -12.00
N PHE A 75 -12.28 -14.46 -12.04
CA PHE A 75 -13.27 -15.36 -12.64
C PHE A 75 -13.38 -15.23 -14.17
N SER A 76 -12.60 -14.35 -14.80
CA SER A 76 -12.65 -14.15 -16.24
C SER A 76 -12.05 -15.34 -17.01
N PRO A 77 -12.68 -15.81 -18.09
CA PRO A 77 -12.10 -16.84 -18.97
C PRO A 77 -10.91 -16.31 -19.78
N MET A 78 -10.71 -14.99 -19.84
CA MET A 78 -9.55 -14.40 -20.49
C MET A 78 -8.35 -14.38 -19.54
N GLY A 79 -7.32 -15.18 -19.84
CA GLY A 79 -6.12 -15.31 -18.99
C GLY A 79 -5.41 -13.98 -18.67
N ALA A 80 -5.44 -13.01 -19.60
CA ALA A 80 -4.91 -11.67 -19.35
C ALA A 80 -5.64 -10.94 -18.22
N LEU A 81 -6.98 -11.01 -18.19
CA LEU A 81 -7.79 -10.39 -17.14
C LEU A 81 -7.64 -11.15 -15.80
N HIS A 82 -7.55 -12.48 -15.85
CA HIS A 82 -7.25 -13.28 -14.66
C HIS A 82 -5.94 -12.83 -14.00
N ASN A 83 -4.87 -12.67 -14.80
CA ASN A 83 -3.57 -12.19 -14.32
C ASN A 83 -3.69 -10.77 -13.73
N VAL A 84 -4.41 -9.86 -14.39
CA VAL A 84 -4.68 -8.51 -13.86
C VAL A 84 -5.29 -8.58 -12.46
N GLY A 85 -6.36 -9.36 -12.28
CA GLY A 85 -7.02 -9.50 -10.98
C GLY A 85 -6.09 -10.04 -9.89
N LEU A 86 -5.37 -11.12 -10.21
CA LEU A 86 -4.44 -11.77 -9.28
C LEU A 86 -3.29 -10.82 -8.88
N LEU A 87 -2.68 -10.16 -9.85
CA LEU A 87 -1.53 -9.26 -9.62
C LEU A 87 -1.96 -8.02 -8.84
N SER A 88 -3.12 -7.44 -9.13
CA SER A 88 -3.65 -6.30 -8.39
C SER A 88 -3.93 -6.64 -6.93
N ILE A 89 -4.60 -7.76 -6.64
CA ILE A 89 -4.90 -8.16 -5.26
C ILE A 89 -3.61 -8.39 -4.47
N VAL A 90 -2.68 -9.16 -5.03
CA VAL A 90 -1.41 -9.47 -4.37
C VAL A 90 -0.56 -8.20 -4.22
N GLY A 91 -0.49 -7.36 -5.25
CA GLY A 91 0.32 -6.14 -5.25
C GLY A 91 -0.19 -5.10 -4.26
N LEU A 92 -1.50 -4.80 -4.28
CA LEU A 92 -2.11 -3.85 -3.36
C LEU A 92 -2.09 -4.36 -1.91
N GLY A 93 -2.37 -5.64 -1.70
CA GLY A 93 -2.27 -6.25 -0.37
C GLY A 93 -0.84 -6.20 0.19
N ALA A 94 0.17 -6.50 -0.64
CA ALA A 94 1.57 -6.40 -0.25
C ALA A 94 1.99 -4.95 0.01
N ALA A 95 1.51 -3.99 -0.78
CA ALA A 95 1.78 -2.56 -0.58
C ALA A 95 1.23 -2.07 0.76
N LEU A 96 -0.03 -2.38 1.08
CA LEU A 96 -0.61 -2.02 2.38
C LEU A 96 0.17 -2.62 3.57
N LEU A 97 0.58 -3.89 3.45
CA LEU A 97 1.40 -4.53 4.48
C LEU A 97 2.77 -3.84 4.62
N ALA A 98 3.39 -3.43 3.51
CA ALA A 98 4.63 -2.67 3.53
C ALA A 98 4.43 -1.30 4.19
N ASP A 99 3.32 -0.61 3.93
CA ASP A 99 3.02 0.67 4.58
C ASP A 99 2.79 0.54 6.08
N TYR A 100 2.12 -0.53 6.51
CA TYR A 100 1.91 -0.79 7.93
C TYR A 100 3.14 -1.31 8.66
N THR A 101 4.18 -1.78 7.97
CA THR A 101 5.34 -2.41 8.64
C THR A 101 6.63 -1.70 8.28
N LEU A 102 7.00 -1.73 7.01
CA LEU A 102 8.26 -1.19 6.52
C LEU A 102 8.28 0.33 6.61
N THR A 103 7.24 1.02 6.12
CA THR A 103 7.17 2.49 6.15
C THR A 103 7.24 3.00 7.59
N THR A 104 6.47 2.42 8.51
CA THR A 104 6.48 2.84 9.92
C THR A 104 7.78 2.49 10.64
N ALA A 105 8.37 1.32 10.38
CA ALA A 105 9.67 0.95 10.93
C ALA A 105 10.79 1.89 10.44
N LEU A 106 10.80 2.22 9.14
CA LEU A 106 11.78 3.13 8.57
C LEU A 106 11.66 4.54 9.15
N VAL A 107 10.44 5.07 9.29
CA VAL A 107 10.23 6.39 9.92
C VAL A 107 10.69 6.38 11.38
N TYR A 108 10.41 5.31 12.13
CA TYR A 108 10.84 5.18 13.52
C TYR A 108 12.36 5.12 13.69
N LEU A 109 13.05 4.38 12.81
CA LEU A 109 14.51 4.20 12.85
C LEU A 109 15.26 5.43 12.35
N SER A 110 14.82 6.01 11.23
CA SER A 110 15.50 7.14 10.59
C SER A 110 15.26 8.47 11.29
N LYS A 111 14.18 8.58 12.10
CA LYS A 111 13.76 9.80 12.79
C LYS A 111 13.86 11.06 11.91
N PRO A 112 13.17 11.08 10.75
CA PRO A 112 13.38 12.09 9.72
C PRO A 112 12.82 13.48 10.11
N TYR A 113 11.96 13.56 11.13
CA TYR A 113 11.26 14.78 11.51
C TYR A 113 11.90 15.53 12.68
N GLY A 114 13.05 15.07 13.17
CA GLY A 114 13.80 15.70 14.26
C GLY A 114 14.05 14.76 15.44
N LYS A 115 14.72 15.28 16.47
CA LYS A 115 15.03 14.53 17.70
C LYS A 115 13.78 14.53 18.60
N GLY A 116 13.05 13.41 18.57
CA GLY A 116 12.02 13.05 19.53
C GLY A 116 12.14 11.61 20.00
#